data_AF-A0A9D8DQM0-F1
#
_entry.id   AF-A0A9D8DQM0-F1
#
_cell.length_a   1.000
_cell.length_b   1.000
_cell.length_c   1.000
_cell.angle_alpha   90.00
_cell.angle_beta   90.00
_cell.angle_gamma   90.00
#
_symmetry.space_group_name_H-M   'P 1'
#
loop_
_entity.id
_entity.type
_entity.pdbx_description
1 polymer ?
#
loop_
_entity_poly.entity_id
_entity_poly.type
_entity_poly.pdbx_seq_one_letter_code
_entity_poly.pdbx_strand_id
1 'polypeptide(L)'
;MTAITGWRVTSGEASGAVLKLDEPVSFWGGIGPDGDIIDVRHPQHGAVVTGRILVMRSGRGSSSGTYVLAELLRLGIAPAGIVLTEPDGIIATGALVAAELYDVQMPIVTVSESDYALIEDGANASVSMDGDTAVIAVG
;
A
#
# COMPACT_ATOMS: atom_id res chain seq x y z
N MET A 1 -4.20 -20.44 -4.63
CA MET A 1 -3.43 -19.30 -5.15
C MET A 1 -4.22 -18.69 -6.29
N THR A 2 -4.79 -17.51 -6.06
CA THR A 2 -5.58 -16.74 -7.02
C THR A 2 -4.67 -15.65 -7.60
N ALA A 3 -4.65 -15.51 -8.93
CA ALA A 3 -3.90 -14.46 -9.59
C ALA A 3 -4.86 -13.35 -10.05
N ILE A 4 -4.58 -12.12 -9.62
CA ILE A 4 -5.33 -10.93 -9.96
C ILE A 4 -4.43 -10.05 -10.83
N THR A 5 -4.96 -9.54 -11.94
CA THR A 5 -4.26 -8.58 -12.78
C THR A 5 -4.71 -7.17 -12.42
N GLY A 6 -3.75 -6.27 -12.21
CA GLY A 6 -4.00 -4.85 -11.98
C GLY A 6 -3.17 -3.95 -12.90
N TRP A 7 -3.36 -2.65 -12.76
CA TRP A 7 -2.58 -1.62 -13.45
C TRP A 7 -1.47 -1.09 -12.55
N ARG A 8 -0.27 -0.96 -13.11
CA ARG A 8 0.88 -0.43 -12.38
C ARG A 8 0.72 1.08 -12.18
N VAL A 9 0.87 1.52 -10.94
CA VAL A 9 1.01 2.95 -10.58
C VAL A 9 2.49 3.29 -10.33
N THR A 10 3.19 2.46 -9.55
CA THR A 10 4.64 2.56 -9.33
C THR A 10 5.30 1.19 -9.50
N SER A 11 6.57 1.19 -9.90
CA SER A 11 7.35 -0.05 -10.04
C SER A 11 7.83 -0.58 -8.70
N GLY A 12 8.19 -1.86 -8.68
CA GLY A 12 8.73 -2.56 -7.51
C GLY A 12 8.17 -3.98 -7.43
N GLU A 13 8.67 -4.75 -6.48
CA GLU A 13 8.15 -6.07 -6.15
C GLU A 13 8.00 -6.16 -4.64
N ALA A 14 6.96 -6.86 -4.19
CA ALA A 14 6.69 -6.98 -2.77
C ALA A 14 6.03 -8.32 -2.46
N SER A 15 6.21 -8.79 -1.24
CA SER A 15 5.43 -9.88 -0.69
C SER A 15 5.19 -9.66 0.80
N GLY A 16 4.06 -10.15 1.29
CA GLY A 16 3.71 -10.04 2.70
C GLY A 16 2.27 -10.46 2.95
N ALA A 17 1.90 -10.53 4.23
CA ALA A 17 0.51 -10.74 4.61
C ALA A 17 -0.31 -9.51 4.22
N VAL A 18 -1.48 -9.74 3.64
CA VAL A 18 -2.46 -8.71 3.32
C VAL A 18 -2.93 -8.06 4.61
N LEU A 19 -2.96 -6.73 4.62
CA LEU A 19 -3.73 -5.93 5.57
C LEU A 19 -4.80 -5.19 4.77
N LYS A 20 -6.01 -5.75 4.73
CA LYS A 20 -7.13 -5.14 4.01
C LYS A 20 -7.90 -4.22 4.94
N LEU A 21 -7.87 -2.93 4.65
CA LEU A 21 -8.50 -1.94 5.50
C LEU A 21 -9.99 -1.78 5.21
N ASP A 22 -10.78 -1.66 6.27
CA ASP A 22 -12.21 -1.34 6.22
C ASP A 22 -12.42 0.14 5.85
N GLU A 23 -11.49 1.00 6.27
CA GLU A 23 -11.39 2.41 5.91
C GLU A 23 -9.97 2.76 5.47
N PRO A 24 -9.77 3.78 4.62
CA PRO A 24 -8.43 4.18 4.23
C PRO A 24 -7.68 4.89 5.37
N VAL A 25 -6.40 4.58 5.54
CA VAL A 25 -5.53 5.23 6.52
C VAL A 25 -4.92 6.52 5.96
N SER A 26 -4.78 7.53 6.83
CA SER A 26 -4.02 8.74 6.51
C SER A 26 -2.55 8.53 6.84
N PHE A 27 -1.66 8.62 5.84
CA PHE A 27 -0.22 8.68 6.11
C PHE A 27 0.17 9.99 6.82
N TRP A 28 -0.64 11.04 6.71
CA TRP A 28 -0.49 12.25 7.51
C TRP A 28 -1.10 12.03 8.90
N GLY A 29 -0.28 11.60 9.86
CA GLY A 29 -0.63 11.50 11.28
C GLY A 29 -1.48 10.29 11.69
N GLY A 30 -1.78 9.36 10.77
CA GLY A 30 -2.50 8.12 11.09
C GLY A 30 -1.59 6.90 11.31
N ILE A 31 -0.30 6.99 11.01
CA ILE A 31 0.70 5.95 11.23
C ILE A 31 1.71 6.41 12.30
N GLY A 32 1.93 5.56 13.30
CA GLY A 32 2.86 5.77 14.39
C GLY A 32 4.31 5.47 14.04
N PRO A 33 5.24 5.71 14.98
CA PRO A 33 6.68 5.50 14.79
C PRO A 33 7.06 4.02 14.59
N ASP A 34 6.20 3.10 15.04
CA ASP A 34 6.41 1.66 14.91
C ASP A 34 5.65 1.06 13.72
N GLY A 35 5.07 1.92 12.86
CA GLY A 35 4.28 1.51 11.69
C GLY A 35 2.86 1.01 12.04
N ASP A 36 2.38 1.28 13.25
CA ASP A 36 1.02 0.98 13.70
C ASP A 36 0.03 2.08 13.32
N ILE A 37 -1.24 1.72 13.10
CA ILE A 37 -2.32 2.70 12.87
C ILE A 37 -2.69 3.35 14.21
N ILE A 38 -2.33 4.61 14.40
CA ILE A 38 -2.55 5.37 15.64
C ILE A 38 -3.81 6.25 15.63
N ASP A 39 -4.51 6.34 14.49
CA ASP A 39 -5.81 7.02 14.45
C ASP A 39 -6.84 6.21 15.25
N VAL A 40 -7.15 6.66 16.47
CA VAL A 40 -8.09 6.02 17.41
C VAL A 40 -9.51 5.87 16.89
N ARG A 41 -9.85 6.56 15.78
CA ARG A 41 -11.15 6.44 15.13
C ARG A 41 -11.15 5.42 13.99
N HIS A 42 -9.97 4.96 13.57
CA HIS A 42 -9.85 3.97 12.52
C HIS A 42 -10.33 2.60 13.01
N PRO A 43 -11.14 1.85 12.24
CA PRO A 43 -11.66 0.54 12.64
C PRO A 43 -10.55 -0.44 13.05
N GLN A 44 -9.39 -0.32 12.41
CA GLN A 44 -8.22 -1.17 12.63
C GLN A 44 -7.09 -0.44 13.38
N HIS A 45 -7.43 0.47 14.29
CA HIS A 45 -6.47 1.09 15.21
C HIS A 45 -5.61 0.02 15.92
N GLY A 46 -4.29 0.23 15.94
CA GLY A 46 -3.28 -0.69 16.48
C GLY A 46 -2.79 -1.76 15.50
N ALA A 47 -3.37 -1.87 14.29
CA ALA A 47 -2.84 -2.77 13.26
C ALA A 47 -1.50 -2.24 12.72
N VAL A 48 -0.54 -3.14 12.47
CA VAL A 48 0.79 -2.79 11.94
C VAL A 48 0.80 -2.92 10.43
N VAL A 49 1.18 -1.84 9.74
CA VAL A 49 1.27 -1.79 8.27
C VAL A 49 2.63 -2.21 7.75
N THR A 50 3.68 -2.17 8.59
CA THR A 50 5.05 -2.46 8.21
C THR A 50 5.20 -3.82 7.53
N GLY A 51 5.76 -3.83 6.32
CA GLY A 51 6.01 -5.06 5.56
C GLY A 51 4.75 -5.77 5.04
N ARG A 52 3.56 -5.19 5.20
CA ARG A 52 2.29 -5.76 4.73
C ARG A 52 1.99 -5.37 3.29
N ILE A 53 1.15 -6.16 2.63
CA ILE A 53 0.47 -5.70 1.41
C ILE A 53 -0.78 -4.96 1.86
N LEU A 54 -0.72 -3.64 1.85
CA LEU A 54 -1.82 -2.79 2.31
C LEU A 54 -2.87 -2.67 1.21
N VAL A 55 -4.10 -3.02 1.51
CA VAL A 55 -5.21 -3.03 0.54
C VAL A 55 -6.28 -2.07 1.03
N MET A 56 -6.58 -1.05 0.24
CA MET A 56 -7.59 -0.04 0.56
C MET A 56 -8.22 0.47 -0.73
N ARG A 57 -9.41 1.05 -0.68
CA ARG A 57 -10.11 1.51 -1.91
C ARG A 57 -9.43 2.74 -2.52
N SER A 58 -9.14 3.71 -1.68
CA SER A 58 -8.49 4.97 -2.05
C SER A 58 -7.52 5.41 -0.96
N GLY A 59 -6.68 6.40 -1.23
CA GLY A 59 -5.94 7.07 -0.18
C GLY A 59 -6.82 8.01 0.64
N ARG A 60 -6.33 8.39 1.83
CA ARG A 60 -6.93 9.44 2.65
C ARG A 60 -5.86 10.45 3.02
N GLY A 61 -6.18 11.75 2.88
CA GLY A 61 -5.34 12.83 3.39
C GLY A 61 -5.08 13.94 2.38
N SER A 62 -4.09 14.76 2.70
CA SER A 62 -3.63 15.90 1.90
C SER A 62 -2.24 15.63 1.31
N SER A 63 -1.76 16.53 0.45
CA SER A 63 -0.43 16.45 -0.17
C SER A 63 0.73 16.30 0.83
N SER A 64 0.55 16.68 2.10
CA SER A 64 1.52 16.42 3.17
C SER A 64 1.74 14.92 3.44
N GLY A 65 0.80 14.05 3.05
CA GLY A 65 0.97 12.60 3.14
C GLY A 65 2.14 12.07 2.30
N THR A 66 2.50 12.75 1.20
CA THR A 66 3.59 12.38 0.30
C THR A 66 4.92 12.23 1.05
N TYR A 67 5.32 13.25 1.80
CA TYR A 67 6.62 13.23 2.46
C TYR A 67 6.64 12.26 3.64
N VAL A 68 5.50 12.08 4.33
CA VAL A 68 5.44 11.11 5.43
C VAL A 68 5.57 9.69 4.89
N LEU A 69 4.86 9.34 3.81
CA LEU A 69 5.03 8.03 3.20
C LEU A 69 6.48 7.77 2.75
N ALA A 70 7.12 8.76 2.12
CA ALA A 70 8.52 8.65 1.72
C ALA A 70 9.46 8.41 2.92
N GLU A 71 9.20 9.08 4.05
CA GLU A 71 9.96 8.86 5.29
C GLU A 71 9.68 7.51 5.93
N LEU A 72 8.44 7.03 5.94
CA LEU A 72 8.11 5.68 6.42
C LEU A 72 8.86 4.61 5.61
N LEU A 73 8.97 4.81 4.28
CA LEU A 73 9.74 3.93 3.39
C LEU A 73 11.23 3.99 3.70
N ARG A 74 11.80 5.19 3.85
CA ARG A 74 13.21 5.38 4.26
C ARG A 74 13.53 4.69 5.59
N LEU A 75 12.61 4.73 6.53
CA LEU A 75 12.75 4.15 7.86
C LEU A 75 12.47 2.63 7.90
N GLY A 76 11.97 2.05 6.81
CA GLY A 76 11.64 0.62 6.75
C GLY A 76 10.39 0.24 7.56
N ILE A 77 9.52 1.19 7.87
CA ILE A 77 8.29 0.99 8.66
C ILE A 77 7.01 1.11 7.82
N ALA A 78 7.12 1.34 6.51
CA ALA A 78 6.01 1.41 5.57
C ALA A 78 5.46 0.02 5.17
N PRO A 79 4.28 -0.05 4.51
CA PRO A 79 3.85 -1.24 3.78
C PRO A 79 4.91 -1.70 2.77
N ALA A 80 4.95 -3.01 2.52
CA ALA A 80 5.79 -3.56 1.45
C ALA A 80 5.23 -3.22 0.06
N GLY A 81 3.90 -3.11 -0.07
CA GLY A 81 3.21 -2.74 -1.29
C GLY A 81 1.80 -2.25 -1.01
N ILE A 82 1.19 -1.53 -1.95
CA ILE A 82 -0.17 -1.00 -1.83
C ILE A 82 -1.03 -1.44 -3.03
N VAL A 83 -2.23 -1.92 -2.73
CA VAL A 83 -3.28 -2.19 -3.74
C VAL A 83 -4.45 -1.23 -3.50
N LEU A 84 -4.84 -0.52 -4.56
CA LEU A 84 -5.96 0.44 -4.59
C LEU A 84 -7.04 0.01 -5.57
N THR A 85 -8.25 0.57 -5.48
CA THR A 85 -9.23 0.48 -6.58
C THR A 85 -9.13 1.67 -7.53
N GLU A 86 -8.65 2.81 -7.02
CA GLU A 86 -8.40 4.01 -7.81
C GLU A 86 -6.98 4.55 -7.56
N PRO A 87 -6.29 5.07 -8.59
CA PRO A 87 -4.95 5.61 -8.40
C PRO A 87 -4.98 6.88 -7.54
N ASP A 88 -4.07 6.97 -6.58
CA ASP A 88 -3.91 8.14 -5.71
C ASP A 88 -2.56 8.82 -5.98
N GLY A 89 -2.62 10.05 -6.47
CA GLY A 89 -1.41 10.82 -6.84
C GLY A 89 -0.53 11.18 -5.64
N ILE A 90 -1.08 11.31 -4.44
CA ILE A 90 -0.32 11.64 -3.21
C ILE A 90 0.50 10.41 -2.81
N ILE A 91 -0.15 9.25 -2.73
CA ILE A 91 0.52 7.98 -2.40
C ILE A 91 1.57 7.65 -3.47
N ALA A 92 1.21 7.77 -4.75
CA ALA A 92 2.13 7.53 -5.86
C ALA A 92 3.36 8.45 -5.78
N THR A 93 3.16 9.75 -5.53
CA THR A 93 4.27 10.68 -5.39
C THR A 93 5.17 10.31 -4.20
N GLY A 94 4.61 9.89 -3.07
CA GLY A 94 5.39 9.49 -1.90
C GLY A 94 6.31 8.30 -2.19
N ALA A 95 5.80 7.29 -2.88
CA ALA A 95 6.59 6.14 -3.31
C ALA A 95 7.66 6.50 -4.36
N LEU A 96 7.33 7.36 -5.34
CA LEU A 96 8.29 7.82 -6.34
C LEU A 96 9.41 8.67 -5.73
N VAL A 97 9.10 9.53 -4.76
CA VAL A 97 10.11 10.31 -4.03
C VAL A 97 11.05 9.39 -3.25
N ALA A 98 10.51 8.35 -2.59
CA ALA A 98 11.34 7.37 -1.90
C ALA A 98 12.26 6.60 -2.86
N ALA A 99 11.75 6.24 -4.04
CA ALA A 99 12.55 5.58 -5.07
C ALA A 99 13.70 6.48 -5.55
N GLU A 100 13.43 7.76 -5.81
CA GLU A 100 14.43 8.70 -6.32
C GLU A 100 15.47 9.10 -5.27
N LEU A 101 15.05 9.38 -4.03
CA LEU A 101 15.93 9.92 -3.00
C LEU A 101 16.63 8.84 -2.17
N TYR A 102 15.99 7.69 -1.99
CA TYR A 102 16.42 6.67 -1.03
C TYR A 102 16.67 5.30 -1.67
N ASP A 103 16.48 5.17 -2.99
CA ASP A 103 16.57 3.89 -3.72
C ASP A 103 15.66 2.79 -3.13
N VAL A 104 14.50 3.21 -2.59
CA VAL A 104 13.48 2.31 -2.03
C VAL A 104 12.28 2.26 -2.95
N GLN A 105 12.09 1.14 -3.64
CA GLN A 105 10.91 0.90 -4.48
C GLN A 105 9.79 0.21 -3.70
N MET A 106 8.57 0.73 -3.82
CA MET A 106 7.36 0.11 -3.27
C MET A 106 6.30 0.03 -4.38
N PRO A 107 5.85 -1.18 -4.76
CA PRO A 107 4.83 -1.33 -5.79
C PRO A 107 3.48 -0.78 -5.32
N ILE A 108 2.87 0.05 -6.16
CA ILE A 108 1.48 0.48 -6.04
C ILE A 108 0.74 0.00 -7.29
N VAL A 109 -0.38 -0.68 -7.09
CA VAL A 109 -1.19 -1.27 -8.14
C VAL A 109 -2.65 -0.89 -7.94
N THR A 110 -3.39 -0.65 -9.03
CA THR A 110 -4.85 -0.54 -8.98
C THR A 110 -5.51 -1.79 -9.53
N VAL A 111 -6.61 -2.22 -8.91
CA VAL A 111 -7.41 -3.38 -9.34
C VAL A 111 -8.87 -2.99 -9.52
N SER A 112 -9.63 -3.83 -10.22
CA SER A 112 -11.08 -3.64 -10.32
C SER A 112 -11.78 -3.84 -8.97
N GLU A 113 -12.98 -3.29 -8.81
CA GLU A 113 -13.80 -3.53 -7.61
C GLU A 113 -14.13 -5.02 -7.38
N SER A 114 -14.36 -5.76 -8.46
CA SER A 114 -14.56 -7.21 -8.39
C SER A 114 -13.32 -7.94 -7.89
N ASP A 115 -12.13 -7.54 -8.34
CA ASP A 115 -10.88 -8.16 -7.91
C ASP A 115 -10.50 -7.76 -6.48
N TYR A 116 -10.74 -6.51 -6.11
CA TYR A 116 -10.60 -6.05 -4.73
C TYR A 116 -11.40 -6.90 -3.76
N ALA A 117 -12.61 -7.33 -4.15
CA ALA A 117 -13.44 -8.20 -3.32
C ALA A 117 -12.84 -9.61 -3.11
N LEU A 118 -12.00 -10.09 -4.03
CA LEU A 118 -11.34 -11.41 -3.96
C LEU A 118 -10.12 -11.43 -3.02
N ILE A 119 -9.57 -10.25 -2.68
CA ILE A 119 -8.42 -10.15 -1.79
C ILE A 119 -8.92 -10.27 -0.34
N GLU A 120 -8.46 -11.27 0.40
CA GLU A 120 -8.85 -11.50 1.79
C GLU A 120 -7.79 -10.96 2.77
N ASP A 121 -8.25 -10.40 3.90
CA ASP A 121 -7.34 -9.96 4.96
C ASP A 121 -6.56 -11.15 5.54
N GLY A 122 -5.28 -10.94 5.86
CA GLY A 122 -4.41 -11.96 6.44
C GLY A 122 -3.88 -13.04 5.47
N ALA A 123 -4.37 -13.11 4.23
CA ALA A 123 -3.79 -13.96 3.20
C ALA A 123 -2.36 -13.54 2.86
N ASN A 124 -1.49 -14.45 2.42
CA ASN A 124 -0.21 -14.00 1.85
C ASN A 124 -0.43 -13.52 0.43
N ALA A 125 0.22 -12.42 0.07
CA ALA A 125 0.21 -11.88 -1.27
C ALA A 125 1.60 -11.52 -1.75
N SER A 126 1.83 -11.66 -3.05
CA SER A 126 2.99 -11.11 -3.75
C SER A 126 2.54 -10.24 -4.91
N VAL A 127 3.26 -9.16 -5.15
CA VAL A 127 3.02 -8.19 -6.23
C VAL A 127 4.25 -8.12 -7.10
N SER A 128 4.08 -8.35 -8.41
CA SER A 128 5.14 -8.25 -9.42
C SER A 128 4.65 -7.50 -10.64
N MET A 129 5.53 -6.72 -11.28
CA MET A 129 5.16 -5.90 -12.44
C MET A 129 5.34 -6.66 -13.77
N ASP A 130 4.43 -6.42 -14.71
CA ASP A 130 4.51 -6.87 -16.10
C ASP A 130 4.17 -5.69 -17.04
N GLY A 131 5.20 -4.93 -17.42
CA GLY A 131 5.05 -3.72 -18.21
C GLY A 131 4.23 -2.65 -17.48
N ASP A 132 3.09 -2.26 -18.06
CA ASP A 132 2.14 -1.31 -17.44
C ASP A 132 1.08 -1.99 -16.57
N THR A 133 1.14 -3.31 -16.45
CA THR A 133 0.27 -4.11 -15.59
C THR A 133 1.07 -4.69 -14.42
N ALA A 134 0.35 -5.30 -13.48
CA ALA A 134 0.94 -6.04 -12.38
C ALA A 134 0.13 -7.31 -12.10
N VAL A 135 0.79 -8.33 -11.58
CA VAL A 135 0.17 -9.55 -11.10
C VAL A 135 0.24 -9.55 -9.57
N ILE A 136 -0.92 -9.73 -8.95
CA ILE A 136 -1.08 -9.91 -7.51
C ILE A 136 -1.46 -11.38 -7.29
N ALA A 137 -0.54 -12.19 -6.78
CA ALA A 137 -0.81 -13.58 -6.43
C ALA A 137 -1.18 -13.66 -4.94
N VAL A 138 -2.36 -14.21 -4.64
CA VAL A 138 -2.91 -14.32 -3.28
C VAL A 138 -3.09 -15.80 -2.93
N GLY A 139 -2.57 -16.28 -1.80
CA GLY A 139 -2.73 -17.68 -1.38
C GLY A 139 -1.95 -18.11 -0.16
#